data_AF-A0A4Y7S9N9-F1
#
_entry.id   AF-A0A4Y7S9N9-F1
#
_cell.length_a   1.000
_cell.length_b   1.000
_cell.length_c   1.000
_cell.angle_alpha   90.00
_cell.angle_beta   90.00
_cell.angle_gamma   90.00
#
_symmetry.space_group_name_H-M   'P 1'
#
loop_
_entity.id
_entity.type
_entity.pdbx_description
1 polymer ?
#
loop_
_entity_poly.entity_id
_entity_poly.type
_entity_poly.pdbx_seq_one_letter_code
_entity_poly.pdbx_strand_id
1 'polypeptide(L)'
;MDNATLATLTDLGWAHKHVAYSEVGFVFSRGALLKSNFIVAASTALIAVEIWNSLPDEVSLIWQSEWNIGKFLFLLCRYLVVFDLMLALYYTSTAAATIKRCERLFAAGLVFTVAGVAIAEIILYLRVFALSRNSRWVGAGLVIFFVGFHGTTFVFLATIVRNDQAAMV
;
A
#
# COMPACT_ATOMS: atom_id res chain seq x y z
N MET A 1 43.26 35.37 -17.83
CA MET A 1 41.87 35.07 -17.42
C MET A 1 41.56 35.96 -16.24
N ASP A 2 40.61 36.86 -16.42
CA ASP A 2 40.11 37.81 -15.44
C ASP A 2 39.16 37.12 -14.45
N ASN A 3 39.15 37.57 -13.20
CA ASN A 3 38.30 37.01 -12.14
C ASN A 3 36.80 36.99 -12.51
N ALA A 4 36.36 37.99 -13.30
CA ALA A 4 34.98 38.10 -13.74
C ALA A 4 34.58 36.96 -14.70
N THR A 5 35.47 36.48 -15.57
CA THR A 5 35.18 35.34 -16.46
C THR A 5 35.19 34.00 -15.72
N LEU A 6 35.98 33.86 -14.65
CA LEU A 6 35.94 32.67 -13.79
C LEU A 6 34.62 32.56 -13.03
N ALA A 7 34.11 33.65 -12.47
CA ALA A 7 32.84 33.68 -11.74
C ALA A 7 31.64 33.31 -12.64
N THR A 8 31.60 33.83 -13.87
CA THR A 8 30.52 33.50 -14.81
C THR A 8 30.59 32.05 -15.30
N LEU A 9 31.79 31.50 -15.50
CA LEU A 9 31.96 30.09 -15.84
C LEU A 9 31.54 29.16 -14.70
N THR A 10 31.80 29.53 -13.45
CA THR A 10 31.34 28.74 -12.30
C THR A 10 29.81 28.79 -12.17
N ASP A 11 29.18 29.94 -12.34
CA ASP A 11 27.72 30.07 -12.27
C ASP A 11 27.01 29.32 -13.40
N LEU A 12 27.55 29.38 -14.62
CA LEU A 12 27.08 28.57 -15.75
C LEU A 12 27.25 27.07 -15.48
N GLY A 13 28.37 26.67 -14.86
CA GLY A 13 28.62 25.30 -14.43
C GLY A 13 27.60 24.82 -13.40
N TRP A 14 27.29 25.62 -12.39
CA TRP A 14 26.27 25.31 -11.38
C TRP A 14 24.87 25.25 -11.99
N ALA A 15 24.50 26.21 -12.85
CA ALA A 15 23.22 26.21 -13.53
C ALA A 15 23.03 24.98 -14.43
N HIS A 16 24.05 24.63 -15.22
CA HIS A 16 24.01 23.44 -16.08
C HIS A 16 23.93 22.15 -15.26
N LYS A 17 24.65 22.09 -14.13
CA LYS A 17 24.61 20.96 -13.20
C LYS A 17 23.23 20.82 -12.54
N HIS A 18 22.61 21.93 -12.13
CA HIS A 18 21.25 21.94 -11.58
C HIS A 18 20.19 21.49 -12.59
N VAL A 19 20.26 21.99 -13.83
CA VAL A 19 19.37 21.56 -14.93
C VAL A 19 19.57 20.07 -15.25
N ALA A 20 20.82 19.61 -15.34
CA ALA A 20 21.10 18.19 -15.57
C ALA A 20 20.56 17.30 -14.44
N TYR A 21 20.70 17.70 -13.17
CA TYR A 21 20.15 16.95 -12.03
C TYR A 21 18.62 16.97 -11.97
N SER A 22 17.97 18.08 -12.34
CA SER A 22 16.50 18.14 -12.40
C SER A 22 15.95 17.28 -13.52
N GLU A 23 16.58 17.29 -14.70
CA GLU A 23 16.15 16.47 -15.85
C GLU A 23 16.36 14.97 -15.61
N VAL A 24 17.53 14.55 -15.10
CA VAL A 24 17.75 13.13 -14.76
C VAL A 24 16.87 12.67 -13.59
N GLY A 25 16.61 13.54 -12.61
CA GLY A 25 15.67 13.27 -11.53
C GLY A 25 14.23 13.13 -12.03
N PHE A 26 13.81 13.97 -12.98
CA PHE A 26 12.50 13.92 -13.61
C PHE A 26 12.33 12.69 -14.53
N VAL A 27 13.35 12.32 -15.32
CA VAL A 27 13.34 11.13 -16.18
C VAL A 27 13.36 9.84 -15.37
N PHE A 28 14.18 9.75 -14.31
CA PHE A 28 14.19 8.60 -13.40
C PHE A 28 12.85 8.47 -12.67
N SER A 29 12.30 9.59 -12.19
CA SER A 29 10.96 9.63 -11.59
C SER A 29 9.89 9.18 -12.60
N ARG A 30 9.90 9.67 -13.84
CA ARG A 30 8.94 9.24 -14.88
C ARG A 30 9.08 7.77 -15.25
N GLY A 31 10.30 7.22 -15.31
CA GLY A 31 10.52 5.80 -15.58
C GLY A 31 10.00 4.90 -14.46
N ALA A 32 10.20 5.30 -13.20
CA ALA A 32 9.64 4.62 -12.03
C ALA A 32 8.10 4.74 -12.00
N LEU A 33 7.56 5.93 -12.30
CA LEU A 33 6.13 6.21 -12.35
C LEU A 33 5.42 5.43 -13.46
N LEU A 34 6.03 5.29 -14.64
CA LEU A 34 5.46 4.48 -15.73
C LEU A 34 5.36 3.01 -15.34
N LYS A 35 6.39 2.47 -14.66
CA LYS A 35 6.38 1.09 -14.15
C LYS A 35 5.34 0.90 -13.05
N SER A 36 5.24 1.83 -12.09
CA SER A 36 4.23 1.74 -11.03
C SER A 36 2.82 1.84 -11.58
N ASN A 37 2.58 2.70 -12.58
CA ASN A 37 1.27 2.84 -13.23
C ASN A 37 0.85 1.57 -13.96
N PHE A 38 1.78 0.88 -14.61
CA PHE A 38 1.48 -0.40 -15.26
C PHE A 38 1.08 -1.48 -14.26
N ILE A 39 1.81 -1.58 -13.13
CA ILE A 39 1.49 -2.53 -12.05
C ILE A 39 0.11 -2.22 -11.48
N VAL A 40 -0.17 -0.96 -11.13
CA VAL A 40 -1.47 -0.55 -10.58
C VAL A 40 -2.60 -0.82 -11.58
N ALA A 41 -2.39 -0.54 -12.86
CA ALA A 41 -3.39 -0.82 -13.90
C ALA A 41 -3.66 -2.33 -14.06
N ALA A 42 -2.61 -3.15 -14.09
CA ALA A 42 -2.73 -4.61 -14.18
C ALA A 42 -3.43 -5.19 -12.94
N SER A 43 -3.06 -4.74 -11.74
CA SER A 43 -3.70 -5.13 -10.48
C SER A 43 -5.17 -4.70 -10.44
N THR A 44 -5.48 -3.49 -10.92
CA THR A 44 -6.87 -3.00 -11.03
C THR A 44 -7.70 -3.90 -11.94
N ALA A 45 -7.17 -4.23 -13.11
CA ALA A 45 -7.85 -5.09 -14.07
C ALA A 45 -8.11 -6.49 -13.48
N LEU A 46 -7.13 -7.06 -12.79
CA LEU A 46 -7.27 -8.36 -12.14
C LEU A 46 -8.36 -8.35 -11.07
N ILE A 47 -8.35 -7.37 -10.16
CA ILE A 47 -9.36 -7.22 -9.11
C ILE A 47 -10.74 -7.01 -9.72
N ALA A 48 -10.85 -6.19 -10.77
CA ALA A 48 -12.13 -5.93 -11.43
C ALA A 48 -12.72 -7.21 -12.05
N VAL A 49 -11.90 -8.02 -12.72
CA VAL A 49 -12.33 -9.30 -13.30
C VAL A 49 -12.73 -10.29 -12.22
N GLU A 50 -11.98 -10.36 -11.12
CA GLU A 50 -12.29 -11.25 -10.00
C GLU A 50 -13.63 -10.88 -9.35
N ILE A 51 -13.87 -9.59 -9.10
CA ILE A 51 -15.14 -9.09 -8.57
C ILE A 51 -16.26 -9.37 -9.57
N TRP A 52 -16.06 -9.06 -10.84
CA TRP A 52 -17.09 -9.26 -11.86
C TRP A 52 -17.56 -10.72 -11.95
N ASN A 53 -16.62 -11.66 -11.95
CA ASN A 53 -16.94 -13.08 -12.03
C ASN A 53 -17.63 -13.64 -10.78
N SER A 54 -17.34 -13.07 -9.61
CA SER A 54 -17.85 -13.58 -8.34
C SER A 54 -19.08 -12.84 -7.80
N LEU A 55 -19.44 -11.69 -8.40
CA LEU A 55 -20.60 -10.90 -8.02
C LEU A 55 -21.94 -11.66 -8.07
N PRO A 56 -22.25 -12.46 -9.11
CA PRO A 56 -23.53 -13.20 -9.16
C PRO A 56 -23.67 -14.21 -8.01
N ASP A 57 -22.58 -14.90 -7.70
CA ASP A 57 -22.51 -15.87 -6.59
C ASP A 57 -22.53 -15.15 -5.25
N GLU A 58 -21.87 -14.01 -5.12
CA GLU A 58 -21.89 -13.19 -3.91
C GLU A 58 -23.31 -12.72 -3.59
N VAL A 59 -24.02 -12.14 -4.56
CA VAL A 59 -25.39 -11.62 -4.36
C VAL A 59 -26.35 -12.75 -3.97
N SER A 60 -26.23 -13.92 -4.59
CA SER A 60 -27.13 -15.04 -4.29
C SER A 60 -26.80 -15.76 -2.97
N LEU A 61 -25.53 -15.95 -2.61
CA LEU A 61 -25.13 -16.70 -1.41
C LEU A 61 -24.93 -15.84 -0.15
N ILE A 62 -24.47 -14.61 -0.29
CA ILE A 62 -24.12 -13.76 0.85
C ILE A 62 -25.27 -12.81 1.19
N TRP A 63 -25.83 -12.12 0.19
CA TRP A 63 -26.82 -11.06 0.44
C TRP A 63 -28.23 -11.58 0.74
N GLN A 64 -28.59 -12.77 0.25
CA GLN A 64 -29.92 -13.39 0.47
C GLN A 64 -29.99 -14.30 1.70
N SER A 65 -28.89 -14.49 2.43
CA SER A 65 -28.77 -15.49 3.51
C SER A 65 -28.36 -14.82 4.82
N GLU A 66 -28.60 -15.49 5.95
CA GLU A 66 -28.28 -14.95 7.28
C GLU A 66 -26.80 -14.55 7.41
N TRP A 67 -26.57 -13.41 8.05
CA TRP A 67 -25.24 -12.83 8.23
C TRP A 67 -24.46 -13.60 9.29
N ASN A 68 -23.32 -14.16 8.89
CA ASN A 68 -22.37 -14.82 9.79
C ASN A 68 -21.05 -14.04 9.81
N ILE A 69 -20.29 -14.14 10.90
CA ILE A 69 -18.98 -13.51 11.08
C ILE A 69 -18.06 -13.78 9.88
N GLY A 70 -18.08 -15.01 9.34
CA GLY A 70 -17.24 -15.38 8.20
C GLY A 70 -17.60 -14.62 6.92
N LYS A 71 -18.89 -14.33 6.69
CA LYS A 71 -19.34 -13.54 5.54
C LYS A 71 -18.95 -12.07 5.69
N PHE A 72 -19.08 -11.52 6.89
CA PHE A 72 -18.65 -10.16 7.19
C PHE A 72 -17.14 -9.99 6.97
N LEU A 73 -16.32 -10.90 7.50
CA LEU A 73 -14.86 -10.87 7.30
C LEU A 73 -14.49 -10.98 5.81
N PHE A 74 -15.19 -11.84 5.05
CA PHE A 74 -14.98 -11.98 3.62
C PHE A 74 -15.26 -10.67 2.85
N LEU A 75 -16.42 -10.05 3.09
CA LEU A 75 -16.76 -8.77 2.46
C LEU A 75 -15.79 -7.67 2.88
N LEU A 76 -15.44 -7.60 4.17
CA LEU A 76 -14.50 -6.59 4.67
C LEU A 76 -13.13 -6.71 3.99
N CYS A 77 -12.60 -7.93 3.88
CA CYS A 77 -11.35 -8.19 3.16
C CYS A 77 -11.43 -7.74 1.70
N ARG A 78 -12.53 -8.06 1.02
CA ARG A 78 -12.75 -7.72 -0.40
C ARG A 78 -12.83 -6.20 -0.61
N TYR A 79 -13.61 -5.48 0.21
CA TYR A 79 -13.78 -4.04 0.05
C TYR A 79 -12.55 -3.23 0.49
N LEU A 80 -11.76 -3.73 1.45
CA LEU A 80 -10.49 -3.09 1.82
C LEU A 80 -9.49 -3.09 0.67
N VAL A 81 -9.41 -4.17 -0.12
CA VAL A 81 -8.54 -4.23 -1.30
C VAL A 81 -8.97 -3.21 -2.35
N VAL A 82 -10.28 -3.03 -2.55
CA VAL A 82 -10.81 -2.00 -3.45
C VAL A 82 -10.45 -0.60 -2.95
N PHE A 83 -10.56 -0.36 -1.63
CA PHE A 83 -10.21 0.94 -1.05
C PHE A 83 -8.71 1.27 -1.19
N ASP A 84 -7.84 0.30 -0.90
CA ASP A 84 -6.39 0.41 -1.07
C ASP A 84 -6.03 0.75 -2.52
N LEU A 85 -6.70 0.10 -3.48
CA LEU A 85 -6.55 0.37 -4.90
C LEU A 85 -6.99 1.79 -5.30
N MET A 86 -8.12 2.28 -4.76
CA MET A 86 -8.58 3.64 -5.03
C MET A 86 -7.58 4.68 -4.50
N LEU A 87 -6.99 4.41 -3.33
CA LEU A 87 -5.94 5.26 -2.78
C LEU A 87 -4.68 5.20 -3.64
N ALA A 88 -4.32 4.02 -4.15
CA ALA A 88 -3.22 3.80 -5.08
C ALA A 88 -3.36 4.64 -6.36
N LEU A 89 -4.53 4.56 -7.00
CA LEU A 89 -4.85 5.34 -8.19
C LEU A 89 -4.88 6.85 -7.89
N TYR A 90 -5.31 7.24 -6.69
CA TYR A 90 -5.38 8.64 -6.30
C TYR A 90 -4.00 9.29 -6.18
N TYR A 91 -3.04 8.65 -5.49
CA TYR A 91 -1.70 9.24 -5.36
C TYR A 91 -0.86 9.11 -6.64
N THR A 92 -1.09 8.12 -7.51
CA THR A 92 -0.38 8.02 -8.79
C THR A 92 -0.88 9.02 -9.83
N SER A 93 -2.16 9.41 -9.77
CA SER A 93 -2.76 10.39 -10.69
C SER A 93 -2.53 11.84 -10.28
N THR A 94 -2.23 12.11 -9.00
CA THR A 94 -1.98 13.46 -8.50
C THR A 94 -0.52 13.88 -8.67
N ALA A 95 -0.17 14.32 -9.88
CA ALA A 95 1.19 14.77 -10.24
C ALA A 95 1.70 16.02 -9.47
N ALA A 96 0.84 16.70 -8.69
CA ALA A 96 1.14 17.97 -8.02
C ALA A 96 0.82 17.99 -6.51
N ALA A 97 0.76 16.82 -5.86
CA ALA A 97 0.58 16.78 -4.41
C ALA A 97 1.85 17.27 -3.69
N THR A 98 1.69 18.15 -2.69
CA THR A 98 2.78 18.51 -1.77
C THR A 98 3.37 17.25 -1.14
N ILE A 99 4.69 17.18 -0.96
CA ILE A 99 5.41 16.03 -0.37
C ILE A 99 4.72 15.54 0.93
N LYS A 100 4.38 16.47 1.83
CA LYS A 100 3.67 16.19 3.09
C LYS A 100 2.29 15.54 2.95
N ARG A 101 1.62 15.71 1.80
CA ARG A 101 0.33 15.08 1.50
C ARG A 101 0.54 13.68 0.94
N CYS A 102 1.55 13.50 0.10
CA CYS A 102 1.96 12.19 -0.42
C CYS A 102 2.36 11.24 0.72
N GLU A 103 3.19 11.71 1.66
CA GLU A 103 3.60 10.93 2.84
C GLU A 103 2.41 10.49 3.70
N ARG A 104 1.48 11.40 3.99
CA ARG A 104 0.28 11.04 4.78
C ARG A 104 -0.64 10.05 4.07
N LEU A 105 -0.81 10.20 2.75
CA LEU A 105 -1.62 9.26 1.96
C LEU A 105 -0.94 7.90 1.86
N PHE A 106 0.38 7.87 1.70
CA PHE A 106 1.17 6.64 1.70
C PHE A 106 1.10 5.93 3.06
N ALA A 107 1.27 6.65 4.16
CA ALA A 107 1.12 6.11 5.51
C ALA A 107 -0.29 5.58 5.76
N ALA A 108 -1.33 6.29 5.31
CA ALA A 108 -2.71 5.82 5.39
C ALA A 108 -2.89 4.52 4.58
N GLY A 109 -2.38 4.46 3.34
CA GLY A 109 -2.42 3.26 2.51
C GLY A 109 -1.75 2.08 3.20
N LEU A 110 -0.56 2.27 3.77
CA LEU A 110 0.15 1.24 4.50
C LEU A 110 -0.67 0.67 5.68
N VAL A 111 -1.39 1.52 6.41
CA VAL A 111 -2.30 1.09 7.48
C VAL A 111 -3.46 0.25 6.93
N PHE A 112 -4.07 0.66 5.82
CA PHE A 112 -5.16 -0.11 5.18
C PHE A 112 -4.66 -1.45 4.63
N THR A 113 -3.50 -1.47 3.99
CA THR A 113 -2.86 -2.71 3.51
C THR A 113 -2.63 -3.68 4.68
N VAL A 114 -2.06 -3.20 5.80
CA VAL A 114 -1.78 -4.03 6.99
C VAL A 114 -3.08 -4.56 7.61
N ALA A 115 -4.13 -3.73 7.67
CA ALA A 115 -5.44 -4.17 8.13
C ALA A 115 -6.05 -5.24 7.21
N GLY A 116 -5.94 -5.06 5.89
CA GLY A 116 -6.41 -6.03 4.90
C GLY A 116 -5.68 -7.38 5.01
N VAL A 117 -4.35 -7.35 5.17
CA VAL A 117 -3.53 -8.56 5.40
C VAL A 117 -3.97 -9.27 6.68
N ALA A 118 -4.15 -8.53 7.79
CA ALA A 118 -4.58 -9.12 9.06
C ALA A 118 -5.91 -9.87 8.92
N ILE A 119 -6.88 -9.29 8.22
CA ILE A 119 -8.19 -9.91 7.99
C ILE A 119 -8.05 -11.15 7.09
N ALA A 120 -7.24 -11.08 6.03
CA ALA A 120 -6.97 -12.22 5.16
C ALA A 120 -6.31 -13.38 5.91
N GLU A 121 -5.35 -13.09 6.79
CA GLU A 121 -4.70 -14.09 7.64
C GLU A 121 -5.69 -14.74 8.61
N ILE A 122 -6.59 -13.97 9.23
CA ILE A 122 -7.64 -14.52 10.09
C ILE A 122 -8.52 -15.51 9.31
N ILE A 123 -8.93 -15.17 8.09
CA ILE A 123 -9.74 -16.08 7.24
C ILE A 123 -8.97 -17.37 6.93
N LEU A 124 -7.68 -17.25 6.56
CA LEU A 124 -6.83 -18.42 6.30
C LEU A 124 -6.66 -19.29 7.54
N TYR A 125 -6.47 -18.67 8.71
CA TYR A 125 -6.30 -19.35 9.98
C TYR A 125 -7.56 -20.08 10.42
N LEU A 126 -8.74 -19.47 10.25
CA LEU A 126 -10.02 -20.13 10.49
C LEU A 126 -10.17 -21.38 9.60
N ARG A 127 -9.77 -21.31 8.33
CA ARG A 127 -9.81 -22.46 7.40
C ARG A 127 -8.84 -23.56 7.81
N VAL A 128 -7.60 -23.21 8.14
CA VAL A 128 -6.59 -24.17 8.62
C VAL A 128 -7.06 -24.83 9.92
N PHE A 129 -7.65 -24.08 10.83
CA PHE A 129 -8.18 -24.58 12.08
C PHE A 129 -9.33 -25.58 11.87
N ALA A 130 -10.27 -25.25 10.99
CA ALA A 130 -11.36 -26.15 10.60
C ALA A 130 -10.83 -27.43 9.95
N LEU A 131 -9.84 -27.33 9.06
CA LEU A 131 -9.21 -28.48 8.39
C LEU A 131 -8.40 -29.35 9.36
N SER A 132 -7.80 -28.76 10.39
CA SER A 132 -7.00 -29.45 11.42
C SER A 132 -7.83 -30.29 12.42
N ARG A 133 -9.12 -30.48 12.14
CA ARG A 133 -10.07 -31.17 13.02
C ARG A 133 -10.13 -30.55 14.43
N ASN A 134 -10.01 -29.22 14.49
CA ASN A 134 -10.13 -28.44 15.72
C ASN A 134 -9.03 -28.78 16.76
N SER A 135 -7.81 -29.10 16.29
CA SER A 135 -6.69 -29.37 17.19
C SER A 135 -6.23 -28.09 17.89
N ARG A 136 -6.39 -28.06 19.22
CA ARG A 136 -6.02 -26.92 20.07
C ARG A 136 -4.55 -26.48 19.94
N TRP A 137 -3.66 -27.40 19.57
CA TRP A 137 -2.24 -27.11 19.35
C TRP A 137 -2.01 -26.30 18.08
N VAL A 138 -2.73 -26.63 17.00
CA VAL A 138 -2.68 -25.89 15.74
C VAL A 138 -3.26 -24.49 15.95
N GLY A 139 -4.40 -24.39 16.65
CA GLY A 139 -4.97 -23.09 17.00
C GLY A 139 -4.03 -22.20 17.82
N ALA A 140 -3.39 -22.76 18.86
CA ALA A 140 -2.42 -22.02 19.66
C ALA A 140 -1.21 -21.55 18.83
N GLY A 141 -0.67 -22.40 17.96
CA GLY A 141 0.41 -22.04 17.04
C GLY A 141 0.03 -20.89 16.12
N LEU A 142 -1.16 -20.94 15.50
CA LEU A 142 -1.67 -19.88 14.62
C LEU A 142 -1.81 -18.54 15.35
N VAL A 143 -2.31 -18.53 16.58
CA VAL A 143 -2.42 -17.31 17.38
C VAL A 143 -1.04 -16.72 17.72
N ILE A 144 -0.06 -17.57 18.05
CA ILE A 144 1.31 -17.11 18.33
C ILE A 144 1.92 -16.48 17.07
N PHE A 145 1.75 -17.10 15.90
CA PHE A 145 2.22 -16.53 14.63
C PHE A 145 1.54 -15.20 14.33
N PHE A 146 0.21 -15.12 14.49
CA PHE A 146 -0.55 -13.90 14.28
C PHE A 146 -0.03 -12.74 15.14
N VAL A 147 0.07 -12.96 16.45
CA VAL A 147 0.46 -11.94 17.42
C VAL A 147 1.93 -11.56 17.22
N GLY A 148 2.80 -12.51 16.93
CA GLY A 148 4.20 -12.24 16.64
C GLY A 148 4.38 -11.35 15.42
N PHE A 149 3.78 -11.74 14.29
CA PHE A 149 3.90 -11.02 13.02
C PHE A 149 3.28 -9.61 13.10
N HIS A 150 2.04 -9.49 13.57
CA HIS A 150 1.39 -8.19 13.69
C HIS A 150 1.98 -7.33 14.79
N GLY A 151 2.45 -7.92 15.89
CA GLY A 151 3.16 -7.20 16.94
C GLY A 151 4.41 -6.53 16.39
N THR A 152 5.24 -7.25 15.62
CA THR A 152 6.43 -6.68 14.97
C THR A 152 6.07 -5.60 13.95
N THR A 153 5.04 -5.83 13.15
CA THR A 153 4.58 -4.88 12.13
C THR A 153 4.08 -3.58 12.77
N PHE A 154 3.29 -3.68 13.84
CA PHE A 154 2.75 -2.51 14.53
C PHE A 154 3.85 -1.68 15.19
N VAL A 155 4.84 -2.33 15.82
CA VAL A 155 6.00 -1.63 16.38
C VAL A 155 6.77 -0.88 15.29
N PHE A 156 7.02 -1.53 14.16
CA PHE A 156 7.72 -0.91 13.04
C PHE A 156 6.98 0.32 12.48
N LEU A 157 5.67 0.20 12.27
CA LEU A 157 4.83 1.31 11.84
C LEU A 157 4.83 2.46 12.85
N ALA A 158 4.72 2.14 14.14
CA ALA A 158 4.75 3.15 15.19
C ALA A 158 6.09 3.89 15.24
N THR A 159 7.20 3.20 14.99
CA THR A 159 8.54 3.82 14.88
C THR A 159 8.62 4.75 13.68
N ILE A 160 8.14 4.33 12.51
CA ILE A 160 8.12 5.17 11.30
C ILE A 160 7.31 6.44 11.53
N VAL A 161 6.06 6.28 11.99
CA VAL A 161 5.17 7.43 12.20
C VAL A 161 5.76 8.39 13.23
N ARG A 162 6.40 7.89 14.29
CA ARG A 162 7.07 8.73 15.29
C ARG A 162 8.26 9.49 14.70
N ASN A 163 9.06 8.85 13.86
CA ASN A 163 10.21 9.48 13.22
C ASN A 163 9.75 10.60 12.27
N ASP A 164 8.66 10.39 11.53
CA ASP A 164 8.10 11.42 10.64
C ASP A 164 7.60 12.64 11.42
N GLN A 165 7.00 12.45 12.61
CA GLN A 165 6.61 13.56 13.48
C GLN A 165 7.84 14.30 14.04
N ALA A 166 8.90 13.57 14.40
CA ALA A 166 10.13 14.16 14.93
C ALA A 166 10.92 14.97 13.88
N ALA A 167 10.81 14.63 12.59
CA ALA A 167 11.43 15.38 11.50
C ALA A 167 10.68 16.68 11.14
N MET A 168 9.48 16.90 11.67
CA MET A 168 8.66 18.09 11.42
C MET A 168 8.73 19.18 12.51
N VAL A 169 9.45 18.92 13.61
CA VAL A 169 9.75 19.87 14.71
C VAL A 169 11.18 20.37 14.55
#